data_AF-A0A1H8SKI2-F1
#
_entry.id   AF-A0A1H8SKI2-F1
#
_cell.length_a   1.000
_cell.length_b   1.000
_cell.length_c   1.000
_cell.angle_alpha   90.00
_cell.angle_beta   90.00
_cell.angle_gamma   90.00
#
_symmetry.space_group_name_H-M   'P 1'
#
loop_
_entity.id
_entity.type
_entity.pdbx_description
1 polymer ?
#
loop_
_entity_poly.entity_id
_entity_poly.type
_entity_poly.pdbx_seq_one_letter_code
_entity_poly.pdbx_strand_id
1 'polypeptide(L)' 'MKSLLLLALGLARTVVLGARIEAERIVVSVRPYKREQRRCPVC' A
#
# COMPACT_ATOMS: atom_id res chain seq x y z
N MET A 1 15.81 5.69 -6.14
CA MET A 1 15.03 6.55 -5.21
C MET A 1 13.66 5.98 -4.85
N LYS A 2 12.82 5.55 -5.82
CA LYS A 2 11.45 5.03 -5.56
C LYS A 2 11.38 3.78 -4.64
N SER A 3 12.42 2.94 -4.66
CA SER A 3 12.51 1.70 -3.85
C SER A 3 12.68 1.95 -2.34
N LEU A 4 13.48 2.94 -1.93
CA LEU A 4 13.77 3.22 -0.51
C LEU A 4 12.54 3.76 0.24
N LEU A 5 11.77 4.65 -0.39
CA LEU A 5 10.53 5.17 0.20
C LEU A 5 9.47 4.08 0.35
N LEU A 6 9.34 3.19 -0.64
CA LEU A 6 8.44 2.03 -0.54
C LEU A 6 8.88 1.07 0.57
N LEU A 7 10.18 0.91 0.78
CA LEU A 7 10.70 0.07 1.86
C LEU A 7 10.47 0.70 3.24
N ALA A 8 10.77 1.99 3.40
CA ALA A 8 10.59 2.73 4.64
C ALA A 8 9.12 2.83 5.08
N LEU A 9 8.20 2.92 4.12
CA LEU A 9 6.76 2.94 4.36
C LEU A 9 6.14 1.53 4.53
N GLY A 10 6.95 0.46 4.51
CA GLY A 10 6.45 -0.92 4.58
C GLY A 10 5.63 -1.37 3.37
N LEU A 11 5.70 -0.63 2.27
CA LEU A 11 4.94 -0.84 1.04
C LEU A 11 5.66 -1.73 0.02
N ALA A 12 6.86 -2.23 0.32
CA ALA A 12 7.69 -3.02 -0.59
C ALA A 12 6.99 -4.25 -1.19
N ARG A 13 6.03 -4.84 -0.49
CA ARG A 13 5.22 -5.99 -0.95
C ARG A 13 3.75 -5.64 -1.14
N THR A 14 3.47 -4.38 -1.45
CA THR A 14 2.11 -3.88 -1.66
C THR A 14 1.99 -3.23 -3.03
N VAL A 15 0.77 -3.22 -3.56
CA VAL A 15 0.40 -2.50 -4.78
C VAL A 15 -0.43 -1.30 -4.38
N VAL A 16 0.01 -0.11 -4.81
CA VAL A 16 -0.74 1.13 -4.61
C VAL A 16 -1.96 1.11 -5.52
N LEU A 17 -3.14 1.26 -4.94
CA LEU A 17 -4.43 1.35 -5.63
C LEU A 17 -4.83 2.79 -5.92
N GLY A 18 -4.38 3.72 -5.09
CA GLY A 18 -4.67 5.14 -5.24
C GLY A 18 -4.00 5.95 -4.14
N ALA A 19 -3.91 7.25 -4.37
CA ALA A 19 -3.46 8.22 -3.37
C ALA A 19 -4.38 9.43 -3.42
N ARG A 20 -4.74 9.97 -2.26
CA ARG A 20 -5.50 11.20 -2.13
C ARG A 20 -4.87 12.10 -1.07
N ILE A 21 -5.08 13.41 -1.22
CA ILE A 21 -4.62 14.42 -0.28
C ILE A 21 -5.81 14.78 0.60
N GLU A 22 -5.67 14.62 1.91
CA GLU A 22 -6.65 15.03 2.91
C GLU A 22 -6.02 16.08 3.83
N ALA A 23 -6.44 17.33 3.65
CA ALA A 23 -5.88 18.50 4.34
C ALA A 23 -4.34 18.52 4.21
N GLU A 24 -3.61 18.20 5.29
CA GLU A 24 -2.15 18.19 5.36
C GLU A 24 -1.54 16.78 5.29
N ARG A 25 -2.33 15.77 4.91
CA ARG A 25 -1.91 14.36 4.88
C ARG A 25 -2.10 13.75 3.51
N ILE A 26 -1.21 12.82 3.15
CA ILE A 26 -1.36 11.98 1.97
C ILE A 26 -1.85 10.62 2.43
N VAL A 27 -3.06 10.25 2.03
CA VAL A 27 -3.65 8.94 2.30
C VAL A 27 -3.42 8.07 1.07
N VAL A 28 -2.72 6.95 1.27
CA VAL A 28 -2.41 5.99 0.18
C VAL A 28 -3.15 4.69 0.44
N SER A 29 -4.00 4.31 -0.51
CA SER A 29 -4.68 3.01 -0.50
C SER A 29 -3.76 1.96 -1.11
N VAL A 30 -3.47 0.91 -0.36
CA VAL A 30 -2.57 -0.18 -0.80
C VAL A 30 -3.24 -1.53 -0.59
N ARG A 31 -2.85 -2.52 -1.40
CA ARG A 31 -3.21 -3.93 -1.17
C ARG A 31 -1.97 -4.81 -1.13
N PRO A 32 -2.00 -5.96 -0.43
CA PRO A 32 -0.92 -6.94 -0.52
C PRO A 32 -0.69 -7.37 -1.96
N TYR A 33 0.57 -7.63 -2.30
CA TYR A 33 0.91 -8.29 -3.56
C TYR A 33 0.21 -9.66 -3.62
N LYS A 34 -0.26 -10.10 -4.80
CA LYS A 34 -1.12 -11.30 -4.96
C LYS A 34 -0.58 -12.54 -4.23
N ARG A 35 0.75 -12.69 -4.17
CA ARG A 35 1.42 -13.83 -3.51
C ARG A 35 1.27 -13.85 -1.98
N GLU A 36 0.99 -12.71 -1.36
CA GLU A 36 0.88 -12.55 0.09
C GLU A 36 -0.56 -12.25 0.54
N GLN A 37 -1.49 -12.19 -0.41
CA GLN A 37 -2.88 -11.86 -0.14
C GLN A 37 -3.57 -13.02 0.58
N ARG A 38 -3.51 -13.01 1.92
CA ARG A 38 -4.38 -13.84 2.75
C ARG A 38 -5.82 -13.36 2.51
N ARG A 39 -6.66 -14.27 2.01
CA ARG A 39 -8.08 -13.97 1.81
C ARG A 39 -8.77 -14.09 3.17
N CYS A 40 -9.53 -13.06 3.53
CA CYS A 40 -10.51 -13.21 4.58
C CYS A 40 -11.59 -14.18 4.06
N PRO A 41 -12.03 -15.17 4.85
CA PRO A 41 -13.10 -16.06 4.42
C PRO A 41 -14.48 -15.38 4.37
N VAL A 42 -14.59 -14.13 4.84
CA VAL A 42 -15.87 -13.42 5.04
C VAL A 42 -16.06 -12.23 4.07
N CYS A 43 -14.99 -11.56 3.65
CA CYS A 43 -15.07 -10.39 2.77
C CYS A 43 -14.56 -10.66 1.35
#